data_AF-A0A4Y9JE58-F1
#
_entry.id   AF-A0A4Y9JE58-F1
#
_cell.length_a   1.000
_cell.length_b   1.000
_cell.length_c   1.000
_cell.angle_alpha   90.00
_cell.angle_beta   90.00
_cell.angle_gamma   90.00
#
_symmetry.space_group_name_H-M   'P 1'
#
loop_
_entity.id
_entity.type
_entity.pdbx_description
1 polymer ?
#
loop_
_entity_poly.entity_id
_entity_poly.type
_entity_poly.pdbx_seq_one_letter_code
_entity_poly.pdbx_strand_id
1 'polypeptide(L)'
;MKLADDAESRQLVGRHQYVMEETPGRGLVHLEEVEIFQVALPVYAKDSCDLVQTIQYEAKEMASDWTGTVPVGIPIMPETLSFESFQAMSSVQASIVRGDWPLELEFLDVDSVGLSLKRFKHLVYLSDRAEQVQAHL
;
A
#
# COMPACT_ATOMS: atom_id res chain seq x y z
N MET A 1 18.36 10.89 12.82
CA MET A 1 17.58 12.11 12.51
C MET A 1 18.29 13.26 13.20
N LYS A 2 18.92 14.17 12.45
CA LYS A 2 19.52 15.36 13.06
C LYS A 2 18.42 16.38 13.25
N LEU A 3 18.13 16.75 14.49
CA LEU A 3 17.39 17.97 14.79
C LEU A 3 18.42 19.10 14.74
N ALA A 4 18.09 20.18 14.06
CA ALA A 4 19.02 21.29 13.89
C ALA A 4 19.17 22.11 15.18
N ASP A 5 18.24 21.95 16.13
CA ASP A 5 18.17 22.70 17.36
C ASP A 5 17.99 21.77 18.58
N ASP A 6 18.76 22.03 19.64
CA ASP A 6 18.61 21.35 20.94
C ASP A 6 17.27 21.68 21.62
N ALA A 7 16.59 22.77 21.23
CA ALA A 7 15.25 23.06 21.70
C ALA A 7 14.24 22.03 21.16
N GLU A 8 14.37 21.63 19.90
CA GLU A 8 13.51 20.61 19.28
C GLU A 8 13.74 19.23 19.90
N SER A 9 15.00 18.87 20.17
CA SER A 9 15.30 17.58 20.83
C SER A 9 14.71 17.54 22.24
N ARG A 10 14.79 18.63 23.00
CA ARG A 10 14.19 18.71 24.34
C ARG A 10 12.67 18.66 24.34
N GLN A 11 12.02 19.12 23.27
CA GLN A 11 10.57 18.99 23.11
C GLN A 11 10.16 17.54 22.81
N LEU A 12 10.98 16.79 22.07
CA LEU A 12 10.67 15.44 21.64
C LEU A 12 11.03 14.36 22.67
N VAL A 13 12.25 14.39 23.20
CA VAL A 13 12.75 13.35 24.14
C VAL A 13 12.77 13.82 25.60
N GLY A 14 12.42 15.08 25.86
CA GLY A 14 12.47 15.67 27.20
C GLY A 14 13.81 16.34 27.51
N ARG A 15 13.93 16.90 28.72
CA ARG A 15 15.13 17.66 29.12
C ARG A 15 16.36 16.74 29.18
N HIS A 16 17.39 17.08 28.43
CA HIS A 16 18.68 16.41 28.46
C HIS A 16 19.85 17.41 28.37
N GLN A 17 21.03 16.97 28.83
CA GLN A 17 22.30 17.70 28.70
C GLN A 17 23.15 17.20 27.53
N TYR A 18 22.73 16.12 26.86
CA TYR A 18 23.48 15.55 25.73
C TYR A 18 23.50 16.50 24.54
N VAL A 19 24.68 16.63 23.95
CA VAL A 19 24.90 17.30 22.66
C VAL A 19 24.93 16.21 21.60
N MET A 20 24.13 16.36 20.54
CA MET A 20 24.11 15.37 19.46
C MET A 20 25.40 15.42 18.64
N GLU A 21 26.13 14.31 18.61
CA GLU A 21 27.28 14.12 17.74
C GLU A 21 26.87 13.89 16.27
N GLU A 22 27.67 14.38 15.32
CA GLU A 22 27.41 14.26 13.88
C GLU A 22 27.80 12.88 13.31
N THR A 23 27.23 11.81 13.87
CA THR A 23 27.41 10.45 13.36
C THR A 23 26.11 9.92 12.75
N PRO A 24 26.09 9.44 11.49
CA PRO A 24 24.91 8.81 10.91
C PRO A 24 24.41 7.64 11.75
N GLY A 25 23.10 7.58 11.98
CA GLY A 25 22.48 6.56 12.83
C GLY A 25 22.58 6.81 14.33
N ARG A 26 23.26 7.87 14.78
CA ARG A 26 23.24 8.34 16.17
C ARG A 26 21.91 9.01 16.48
N GLY A 27 21.34 8.75 17.65
CA GLY A 27 20.09 9.35 18.10
C GLY A 27 19.97 9.43 19.61
N LEU A 28 18.92 10.13 20.05
CA LEU A 28 18.49 10.17 21.45
C LEU A 28 17.22 9.34 21.60
N VAL A 29 17.15 8.52 22.64
CA VAL A 29 15.97 7.70 22.98
C VAL A 29 15.56 8.02 24.41
N HIS A 30 14.25 8.14 24.63
CA HIS A 30 13.69 8.30 25.96
C HIS A 30 13.22 6.92 26.45
N LEU A 31 13.96 6.33 27.39
CA LEU A 31 13.55 5.11 28.08
C LEU A 31 13.05 5.51 29.48
N GLU A 32 13.87 5.32 30.52
CA GLU A 32 13.63 5.89 31.85
C GLU A 32 14.28 7.27 31.98
N GLU A 33 15.48 7.42 31.43
CA GLU A 33 16.15 8.70 31.20
C GLU A 33 16.44 8.85 29.70
N VAL A 34 16.82 10.05 29.28
CA VAL A 34 17.27 10.27 27.91
C VAL A 34 18.64 9.64 27.76
N GLU A 35 18.83 8.83 26.72
CA GLU A 35 20.11 8.18 26.42
C GLU A 35 20.51 8.38 24.96
N ILE A 36 21.82 8.31 24.72
CA ILE A 36 22.40 8.32 23.39
C ILE A 36 22.46 6.87 22.89
N PHE A 37 21.91 6.60 21.70
CA PHE A 37 21.97 5.28 21.09
C PHE A 37 22.49 5.33 19.64
N GLN A 38 22.94 4.18 19.14
CA GLN A 38 23.35 4.00 17.74
C GLN A 38 22.42 2.98 17.10
N VAL A 39 21.77 3.37 16.00
CA VAL A 39 20.91 2.47 15.23
C VAL A 39 21.76 1.38 14.59
N ALA A 40 21.34 0.12 14.76
CA ALA A 40 21.95 -1.02 14.08
C ALA A 40 21.66 -0.97 12.58
N LEU A 41 22.61 -1.44 11.76
CA LEU A 41 22.32 -1.69 10.36
C LEU A 41 21.31 -2.84 10.24
N PRO A 42 20.40 -2.78 9.25
CA PRO A 42 19.39 -3.83 9.05
C PRO A 42 20.01 -5.20 8.73
N VAL A 43 21.20 -5.20 8.11
CA VAL A 43 22.01 -6.38 7.83
C VAL A 43 23.48 -6.04 8.01
N TYR A 44 24.33 -7.05 8.23
CA TYR A 44 25.78 -6.85 8.22
C TYR A 44 26.27 -6.53 6.81
N ALA A 45 27.04 -5.47 6.67
CA ALA A 45 27.61 -5.04 5.41
C ALA A 45 28.95 -4.33 5.61
N LYS A 46 29.87 -4.49 4.66
CA LYS A 46 31.19 -3.85 4.68
C LYS A 46 31.15 -2.43 4.12
N ASP A 47 30.28 -2.19 3.14
CA ASP A 47 30.07 -0.89 2.51
C ASP A 47 28.60 -0.71 2.07
N SER A 48 28.27 0.46 1.53
CA SER A 48 26.89 0.81 1.14
C SER A 48 26.35 -0.02 -0.02
N CYS A 49 27.20 -0.53 -0.93
CA CYS A 49 26.76 -1.36 -2.04
C CYS A 49 26.43 -2.76 -1.54
N ASP A 50 27.32 -3.33 -0.73
CA ASP A 50 27.15 -4.58 -0.02
C ASP A 50 25.86 -4.57 0.83
N LEU A 51 25.58 -3.44 1.51
CA LEU A 51 24.36 -3.26 2.30
C LEU A 51 23.08 -3.44 1.46
N VAL A 52 23.00 -2.81 0.29
CA VAL A 52 21.82 -2.92 -0.58
C VAL A 52 21.67 -4.35 -1.11
N GLN A 53 22.77 -4.99 -1.49
CA GLN A 53 22.75 -6.36 -1.99
C GLN A 53 22.30 -7.36 -0.92
N THR A 54 22.85 -7.25 0.30
CA THR A 54 22.49 -8.13 1.41
C THR A 54 21.03 -7.91 1.85
N ILE A 55 20.51 -6.68 1.86
CA ILE A 55 19.08 -6.43 2.13
C ILE A 55 18.18 -7.13 1.10
N GLN A 56 18.53 -7.05 -0.19
CA GLN A 56 17.75 -7.71 -1.24
C GLN A 56 17.83 -9.24 -1.15
N TYR A 57 18.98 -9.77 -0.74
CA TYR A 57 19.18 -11.20 -0.53
C TYR A 57 18.33 -11.70 0.64
N GLU A 58 18.44 -11.06 1.81
CA GLU A 58 17.68 -11.37 3.02
C GLU A 58 16.17 -11.31 2.74
N ALA A 59 15.70 -10.27 2.05
CA ALA A 59 14.29 -10.13 1.70
C ALA A 59 13.78 -11.28 0.79
N LYS A 60 14.62 -11.80 -0.10
CA LYS A 60 14.29 -12.95 -0.95
C LYS A 60 14.27 -14.26 -0.17
N GLU A 61 15.21 -14.46 0.75
CA GLU A 61 15.22 -15.63 1.63
C GLU A 61 13.97 -15.64 2.51
N MET A 62 13.67 -14.52 3.18
CA MET A 62 12.44 -14.37 3.96
C MET A 62 11.17 -14.66 3.14
N ALA A 63 11.12 -14.21 1.89
CA ALA A 63 9.98 -14.48 1.00
C ALA A 63 9.91 -15.94 0.55
N SER A 64 11.05 -16.62 0.37
CA SER A 64 11.10 -18.04 0.00
C SER A 64 10.70 -18.96 1.16
N ASP A 65 11.06 -18.59 2.38
CA ASP A 65 10.77 -19.37 3.58
C ASP A 65 9.32 -19.18 4.06
N TRP A 66 8.68 -18.07 3.68
CA TRP A 66 7.29 -17.80 4.04
C TRP A 66 6.30 -18.59 3.20
N THR A 67 5.64 -19.58 3.80
CA THR A 67 4.59 -20.38 3.16
C THR A 67 3.17 -19.88 3.45
N GLY A 68 3.03 -18.79 4.21
CA GLY A 68 1.74 -18.23 4.61
C GLY A 68 1.13 -17.30 3.56
N THR A 69 -0.04 -16.75 3.86
CA THR A 69 -0.62 -15.68 3.06
C THR A 69 0.22 -14.41 3.21
N VAL A 70 0.41 -13.69 2.11
CA VAL A 70 1.00 -12.34 2.12
C VAL A 70 -0.11 -11.28 2.16
N PRO A 71 0.13 -10.10 2.74
CA PRO A 71 -0.82 -9.00 2.66
C PRO A 71 -1.17 -8.68 1.21
N VAL A 72 -2.45 -8.44 0.95
CA VAL A 72 -2.90 -7.97 -0.37
C VAL A 72 -2.37 -6.55 -0.61
N GLY A 73 -2.00 -6.26 -1.85
CA GLY A 73 -1.62 -4.91 -2.24
C GLY A 73 -2.77 -3.92 -2.02
N ILE A 74 -2.44 -2.64 -1.89
CA ILE A 74 -3.45 -1.57 -1.86
C ILE A 74 -4.20 -1.62 -3.21
N PRO A 75 -5.54 -1.73 -3.21
CA PRO A 75 -6.30 -1.74 -4.45
C PRO A 75 -6.20 -0.37 -5.11
N ILE A 76 -5.88 -0.35 -6.40
CA ILE A 76 -5.75 0.88 -7.20
C ILE A 76 -6.64 0.74 -8.43
N MET A 77 -7.49 1.74 -8.65
CA MET A 77 -8.34 1.81 -9.84
C MET A 77 -7.46 1.87 -11.10
N PRO A 78 -7.62 0.93 -12.05
CA PRO A 78 -6.82 0.94 -13.26
C PRO A 78 -7.16 2.16 -14.12
N GLU A 79 -6.15 2.77 -14.75
CA GLU A 79 -6.35 3.90 -15.65
C GLU A 79 -7.20 3.54 -16.88
N THR A 80 -7.04 2.30 -17.36
CA THR A 80 -7.83 1.75 -18.46
C THR A 80 -8.36 0.38 -18.06
N LEU A 81 -9.65 0.18 -18.27
CA LEU A 81 -10.34 -1.06 -17.93
C LEU A 81 -10.86 -1.72 -19.22
N SER A 82 -10.16 -2.74 -19.70
CA SER A 82 -10.68 -3.59 -20.77
C SER A 82 -11.74 -4.54 -20.23
N PHE A 83 -12.65 -4.98 -21.10
CA PHE A 83 -13.69 -5.93 -20.71
C PHE A 83 -13.11 -7.26 -20.21
N GLU A 84 -12.03 -7.75 -20.82
CA GLU A 84 -11.34 -8.98 -20.40
C GLU A 84 -10.75 -8.83 -18.99
N SER A 85 -10.06 -7.71 -18.71
CA SER A 85 -9.51 -7.44 -17.38
C SER A 85 -10.60 -7.29 -16.33
N PHE A 86 -11.71 -6.63 -16.67
CA PHE A 86 -12.86 -6.51 -15.79
C PHE A 86 -13.47 -7.89 -15.47
N GLN A 87 -13.71 -8.73 -16.48
CA GLN A 87 -14.27 -10.06 -16.29
C GLN A 87 -13.34 -11.01 -15.52
N ALA A 88 -12.02 -10.82 -15.63
CA ALA A 88 -11.03 -11.62 -14.92
C ALA A 88 -10.95 -11.31 -13.42
N MET A 89 -11.50 -10.18 -12.95
CA MET A 89 -11.47 -9.81 -11.53
C MET A 89 -12.28 -10.78 -10.67
N SER A 90 -11.71 -11.19 -9.55
CA SER A 90 -12.35 -12.12 -8.60
C SER A 90 -13.67 -11.57 -8.06
N SER A 91 -13.75 -10.26 -7.79
CA SER A 91 -14.97 -9.59 -7.32
C SER A 91 -16.10 -9.66 -8.36
N VAL A 92 -15.77 -9.46 -9.64
CA VAL A 92 -16.70 -9.54 -10.77
C VAL A 92 -17.21 -10.97 -10.98
N GLN A 93 -16.32 -11.95 -10.95
CA GLN A 93 -16.69 -13.37 -11.03
C GLN A 93 -17.61 -13.78 -9.88
N ALA A 94 -17.31 -13.33 -8.67
CA ALA A 94 -18.15 -13.58 -7.50
C ALA A 94 -19.55 -12.96 -7.67
N SER A 95 -19.66 -11.74 -8.21
CA SER A 95 -20.94 -11.09 -8.52
C SER A 95 -21.78 -11.89 -9.51
N ILE A 96 -21.16 -12.39 -10.59
CA ILE A 96 -21.84 -13.21 -11.60
C ILE A 96 -22.39 -14.50 -10.98
N VAL A 97 -21.59 -15.18 -10.14
CA VAL A 97 -22.00 -16.41 -9.45
C VAL A 97 -23.18 -16.17 -8.51
N ARG A 98 -23.27 -14.99 -7.88
CA ARG A 98 -24.43 -14.60 -7.04
C ARG A 98 -25.71 -14.33 -7.86
N GLY A 99 -25.59 -14.19 -9.18
CA GLY A 99 -26.67 -13.82 -10.10
C GLY A 99 -26.88 -12.31 -10.18
N ASP A 100 -25.86 -11.53 -9.81
CA ASP A 100 -25.81 -10.09 -10.01
C ASP A 100 -25.11 -9.80 -11.34
N TRP A 101 -25.55 -8.74 -12.02
CA TRP A 101 -24.93 -8.28 -13.26
C TRP A 101 -23.91 -7.17 -12.96
N PRO A 102 -22.60 -7.44 -13.04
CA PRO A 102 -21.57 -6.46 -12.73
C PRO A 102 -21.48 -5.41 -13.86
N LEU A 103 -21.44 -4.13 -13.48
CA LEU A 103 -21.43 -3.00 -14.42
C LEU A 103 -20.18 -2.14 -14.27
N GLU A 104 -19.72 -1.94 -13.04
CA GLU A 104 -18.62 -1.03 -12.74
C GLU A 104 -17.75 -1.54 -11.59
N LEU A 105 -16.69 -0.80 -11.30
CA LEU A 105 -15.85 -0.97 -10.12
C LEU A 105 -16.01 0.24 -9.21
N GLU A 106 -16.10 0.01 -7.91
CA GLU A 106 -16.02 1.06 -6.90
C GLU A 106 -14.59 1.65 -6.83
N PHE A 107 -14.47 2.97 -6.68
CA PHE A 107 -13.16 3.64 -6.72
C PHE A 107 -12.26 3.37 -5.51
N LEU A 108 -12.84 3.09 -4.34
CA LEU A 108 -12.07 2.94 -3.10
C LEU A 108 -11.48 1.53 -2.97
N ASP A 109 -12.35 0.53 -3.06
CA ASP A 109 -11.98 -0.87 -2.85
C ASP A 109 -11.69 -1.61 -4.17
N VAL A 110 -11.99 -0.98 -5.32
CA VAL A 110 -11.84 -1.58 -6.67
C VAL A 110 -12.65 -2.88 -6.76
N ASP A 111 -13.84 -2.84 -6.18
CA ASP A 111 -14.74 -3.97 -6.08
C ASP A 111 -15.91 -3.86 -7.05
N SER A 112 -16.42 -5.02 -7.48
CA SER A 112 -17.50 -5.10 -8.45
C SER A 112 -18.81 -4.54 -7.89
N VAL A 113 -19.33 -3.51 -8.56
CA VAL A 113 -20.66 -2.97 -8.33
C VAL A 113 -21.56 -3.36 -9.50
N GLY A 114 -22.76 -3.81 -9.18
CA GLY A 114 -23.67 -4.39 -10.16
C GLY A 114 -25.13 -4.41 -9.71
N LEU A 115 -25.99 -4.89 -10.61
CA LEU A 115 -27.43 -4.96 -10.42
C LEU A 115 -27.88 -6.38 -10.11
N SER A 116 -28.62 -6.56 -9.02
CA SER A 116 -29.23 -7.86 -8.74
C SER A 116 -30.45 -8.10 -9.62
N LEU A 117 -30.32 -8.98 -10.61
CA LEU A 117 -31.39 -9.31 -11.57
C LEU A 117 -32.56 -10.07 -10.92
N LYS A 118 -32.38 -10.58 -9.71
CA LYS A 118 -33.47 -11.13 -8.88
C LYS A 118 -34.43 -10.05 -8.43
N ARG A 119 -33.91 -8.86 -8.12
CA ARG A 119 -34.65 -7.72 -7.57
C ARG A 119 -35.08 -6.71 -8.63
N PHE A 120 -34.18 -6.35 -9.53
CA PHE A 120 -34.42 -5.32 -10.55
C PHE A 120 -34.57 -5.96 -11.93
N LYS A 121 -35.64 -5.62 -12.65
CA LYS A 121 -35.96 -6.15 -13.99
C LYS A 121 -35.77 -5.14 -15.12
N HIS A 122 -35.55 -3.88 -14.77
CA HIS A 122 -35.44 -2.77 -15.71
C HIS A 122 -34.16 -2.01 -15.43
N LEU A 123 -33.43 -1.66 -16.50
CA LEU A 123 -32.29 -0.75 -16.48
C LEU A 123 -32.59 0.38 -17.47
N VAL A 124 -32.33 1.62 -17.05
CA VAL A 124 -32.40 2.79 -17.93
C VAL A 124 -30.97 3.30 -18.11
N TYR A 125 -30.51 3.35 -19.36
CA TYR A 125 -29.24 3.94 -19.73
C TYR A 125 -29.50 5.32 -20.37
N LEU A 126 -28.88 6.36 -19.84
CA LEU A 126 -28.99 7.73 -20.33
C LEU A 126 -27.59 8.20 -20.76
N SER A 127 -27.50 8.79 -21.94
CA SER A 127 -26.27 9.40 -22.45
C SER A 127 -26.62 10.64 -23.26
N ASP A 128 -25.74 11.64 -23.18
CA ASP A 128 -25.76 12.85 -24.01
C ASP A 128 -25.03 12.66 -25.35
N ARG A 129 -24.40 11.49 -25.57
CA ARG A 129 -23.67 11.13 -26.78
C ARG A 129 -24.39 10.05 -27.57
N ALA A 130 -24.85 10.39 -28.78
CA ALA A 130 -25.57 9.47 -29.66
C ALA A 130 -24.77 8.18 -29.98
N GLU A 131 -23.44 8.30 -30.13
CA GLU A 131 -22.52 7.18 -30.40
C GLU A 131 -22.58 6.09 -29.30
N GLN A 132 -22.76 6.49 -28.04
CA GLN A 132 -22.80 5.57 -26.90
C GLN A 132 -24.16 4.86 -26.78
N VAL A 133 -25.24 5.48 -27.28
CA VAL A 133 -26.58 4.88 -27.28
C VAL A 133 -26.76 3.91 -28.44
N GLN A 134 -26.17 4.21 -29.61
CA GLN A 134 -26.34 3.39 -30.81
C GLN A 134 -25.46 2.14 -30.85
N ALA A 135 -24.32 2.12 -30.16
CA ALA A 135 -23.40 0.98 -30.19
C ALA A 135 -23.95 -0.30 -29.52
N HIS A 136 -25.04 -0.22 -28.75
CA HIS A 136 -25.54 -1.30 -27.88
C HIS A 136 -27.04 -1.61 -28.07
N LEU A 137 -27.62 -1.22 -29.22
CA LEU A 137 -28.92 -1.70 -29.74
C LEU A 137 -28.68 -2.72 -30.86
#